data_AF-A0A6B9KHD7-F1
#
_entry.id   AF-A0A6B9KHD7-F1
#
_cell.length_a   1.000
_cell.length_b   1.000
_cell.length_c   1.000
_cell.angle_alpha   90.00
_cell.angle_beta   90.00
_cell.angle_gamma   90.00
#
_symmetry.space_group_name_H-M   'P 1'
#
loop_
_entity.id
_entity.type
_entity.pdbx_description
1 polymer ?
#
loop_
_entity_poly.entity_id
_entity_poly.type
_entity_poly.pdbx_seq_one_letter_code
_entity_poly.pdbx_strand_id
1 'polypeptide(L)'
;SIRYYNEVPVEKRVFKNLQLFMENKSPGDDLFDRLNTAVMNKHLNELMEGLTAKVFRTYNASFTLQQQLDKLTNEDDSLSEKILSYNRANRAVALLCNHQRAVPKGQKSMEALKEKILAKKESVA
;
A
#
# COMPACT_ATOMS: atom_id res chain seq x y z
N SER A 1 -0.65 -9.40 -14.87
CA SER A 1 -0.94 -9.66 -13.45
C SER A 1 0.13 -8.98 -12.61
N ILE A 2 -0.22 -8.23 -11.55
CA ILE A 2 0.74 -7.59 -10.64
C ILE A 2 1.03 -8.58 -9.49
N ARG A 3 2.29 -8.91 -9.25
CA ARG A 3 2.68 -9.84 -8.18
C ARG A 3 2.48 -9.19 -6.81
N TYR A 4 1.89 -9.93 -5.88
CA TYR A 4 1.93 -9.60 -4.45
C TYR A 4 2.97 -10.51 -3.79
N TYR A 5 3.95 -9.93 -3.12
CA TYR A 5 4.94 -10.63 -2.32
C TYR A 5 5.13 -9.82 -1.04
N ASN A 6 4.96 -10.46 0.11
CA ASN A 6 5.10 -9.80 1.40
C ASN A 6 5.47 -10.84 2.45
N GLU A 7 6.41 -10.47 3.33
CA GLU A 7 6.74 -11.23 4.53
C GLU A 7 6.14 -10.49 5.72
N VAL A 8 5.10 -11.08 6.31
CA VAL A 8 4.33 -10.44 7.37
C VAL A 8 4.31 -11.32 8.61
N PRO A 9 4.83 -10.83 9.75
CA PRO A 9 4.62 -11.47 11.04
C PRO A 9 3.13 -11.48 11.38
N VAL A 10 2.61 -12.63 11.76
CA VAL A 10 1.20 -12.80 12.15
C VAL A 10 1.11 -13.32 13.58
N GLU A 11 -0.06 -13.14 14.20
CA GLU A 11 -0.30 -13.69 15.52
C GLU A 11 -0.25 -15.22 15.53
N LYS A 12 0.20 -15.79 16.66
CA LYS A 12 0.35 -17.24 16.84
C LYS A 12 -0.92 -18.03 16.48
N ARG A 13 -2.10 -17.48 16.79
CA ARG A 13 -3.39 -18.12 16.47
C ARG A 13 -3.64 -18.16 14.96
N VAL A 14 -3.34 -17.06 14.25
CA VAL A 14 -3.48 -16.99 12.78
C VAL A 14 -2.53 -17.99 12.12
N PHE A 15 -1.26 -18.05 12.56
CA PHE A 15 -0.29 -19.01 12.02
C PHE A 15 -0.75 -20.45 12.18
N LYS A 16 -1.21 -20.84 13.38
CA LYS A 16 -1.74 -22.20 13.63
C LYS A 16 -2.95 -22.51 12.77
N ASN A 17 -3.88 -21.57 12.63
CA ASN A 17 -5.07 -21.75 11.78
C ASN A 17 -4.67 -21.95 10.30
N LEU A 18 -3.69 -21.20 9.80
CA LEU A 18 -3.17 -21.38 8.44
C LEU A 18 -2.56 -22.77 8.22
N GLN A 19 -1.82 -23.30 9.20
CA GLN A 19 -1.31 -24.68 9.12
C GLN A 19 -2.46 -25.69 8.97
N LEU A 20 -3.49 -25.58 9.81
CA LEU A 20 -4.68 -26.43 9.74
C LEU A 20 -5.42 -26.31 8.40
N PHE A 21 -5.54 -25.09 7.87
CA PHE A 21 -6.19 -24.85 6.58
C PHE A 21 -5.43 -25.42 5.38
N MET A 22 -4.15 -25.78 5.54
CA MET A 22 -3.32 -26.41 4.52
C MET A 22 -3.22 -27.93 4.67
N GLU A 23 -3.68 -28.50 5.79
CA GLU A 23 -3.62 -29.96 6.01
C GLU A 23 -4.45 -30.72 4.98
N ASN A 24 -3.87 -31.80 4.45
CA ASN A 24 -4.49 -32.67 3.43
C ASN A 24 -4.89 -31.94 2.12
N LYS A 25 -4.26 -30.80 1.81
CA LYS A 25 -4.48 -30.06 0.56
C LYS A 25 -3.29 -30.17 -0.39
N SER A 26 -3.59 -30.23 -1.67
CA SER A 26 -2.62 -30.12 -2.76
C SER A 26 -2.34 -28.64 -3.09
N PRO A 27 -1.22 -28.29 -3.76
CA PRO A 27 -0.88 -26.90 -4.07
C PRO A 27 -1.90 -26.12 -4.93
N GLY A 28 -2.82 -26.81 -5.60
CA GLY A 28 -3.89 -26.21 -6.40
C GLY A 28 -5.23 -26.05 -5.66
N ASP A 29 -5.35 -26.58 -4.45
CA ASP A 29 -6.60 -26.54 -3.69
C ASP A 29 -6.78 -25.19 -3.01
N ASP A 30 -8.03 -24.74 -2.85
CA ASP A 30 -8.35 -23.48 -2.19
C ASP A 30 -7.93 -23.50 -0.71
N LEU A 31 -7.16 -22.49 -0.29
CA LEU A 31 -6.75 -22.33 1.10
C LEU A 31 -7.96 -22.21 2.05
N PHE A 32 -8.99 -21.47 1.64
CA PHE A 32 -10.23 -21.28 2.38
C PHE A 32 -11.39 -22.00 1.67
N ASP A 33 -11.37 -23.33 1.66
CA ASP A 33 -12.26 -24.22 0.91
C ASP A 33 -13.75 -24.10 1.28
N ARG A 34 -14.06 -23.61 2.49
CA ARG A 34 -15.44 -23.42 2.97
C ARG A 34 -15.90 -21.97 2.96
N LEU A 35 -15.08 -21.06 2.44
CA LEU A 35 -15.37 -19.63 2.41
C LEU A 35 -15.51 -19.16 0.97
N ASN A 36 -16.50 -18.30 0.72
CA ASN A 36 -16.59 -17.56 -0.53
C ASN A 36 -16.93 -16.09 -0.25
N THR A 37 -16.83 -15.25 -1.28
CA THR A 37 -17.06 -13.81 -1.16
C THR A 37 -18.48 -13.46 -0.73
N ALA A 38 -19.48 -14.26 -1.07
CA ALA A 38 -20.87 -14.04 -0.67
C ALA A 38 -21.06 -14.26 0.83
N VAL A 39 -20.55 -15.38 1.37
CA VAL A 39 -20.61 -15.68 2.81
C VAL A 39 -19.86 -14.62 3.62
N MET A 40 -18.66 -14.23 3.18
CA MET A 40 -17.88 -13.18 3.84
C MET A 40 -18.63 -11.84 3.84
N ASN A 41 -19.13 -11.38 2.70
CA ASN A 41 -19.82 -10.08 2.64
C ASN A 41 -21.15 -10.10 3.40
N LYS A 42 -21.86 -11.24 3.44
CA LYS A 42 -23.05 -11.39 4.28
C LYS A 42 -22.71 -11.17 5.75
N HIS A 43 -21.66 -11.86 6.25
CA HIS A 43 -21.22 -11.69 7.63
C HIS A 43 -20.77 -10.24 7.92
N LEU A 44 -20.04 -9.60 7.00
CA LEU A 44 -19.64 -8.21 7.15
C LEU A 44 -20.85 -7.27 7.24
N ASN A 45 -21.86 -7.47 6.40
CA ASN A 45 -23.07 -6.66 6.40
C ASN A 45 -23.91 -6.83 7.68
N GLU A 46 -23.88 -8.01 8.30
CA GLU A 46 -24.50 -8.26 9.61
C GLU A 46 -23.81 -7.47 10.74
N LEU A 47 -22.51 -7.19 10.61
CA LEU A 47 -21.75 -6.37 11.58
C LEU A 47 -21.98 -4.87 11.39
N MET A 48 -22.19 -4.43 10.14
CA MET A 48 -22.49 -3.05 9.79
C MET A 48 -23.18 -3.00 8.42
N GLU A 49 -24.34 -2.36 8.36
CA GLU A 49 -25.10 -2.22 7.11
C GLU A 49 -24.26 -1.56 6.01
N GLY A 50 -24.22 -2.20 4.84
CA GLY A 50 -23.44 -1.75 3.68
C GLY A 50 -21.95 -2.10 3.73
N LEU A 51 -21.45 -2.73 4.80
CA LEU A 51 -20.05 -3.14 4.91
C LEU A 51 -19.74 -4.32 3.99
N THR A 52 -18.68 -4.17 3.19
CA THR A 52 -18.18 -5.21 2.28
C THR A 52 -16.66 -5.24 2.30
N ALA A 53 -16.05 -6.32 1.79
CA ALA A 53 -14.60 -6.46 1.78
C ALA A 53 -13.87 -5.32 1.06
N LYS A 54 -14.46 -4.74 0.00
CA LYS A 54 -13.88 -3.58 -0.71
C LYS A 54 -13.78 -2.33 0.15
N VAL A 55 -14.69 -2.15 1.12
CA VAL A 55 -14.72 -0.98 1.99
C VAL A 55 -13.46 -0.91 2.85
N PHE A 56 -12.93 -2.06 3.29
CA PHE A 56 -11.66 -2.10 4.03
C PHE A 56 -10.49 -1.54 3.24
N ARG A 57 -10.42 -1.79 1.92
CA ARG A 57 -9.35 -1.24 1.08
C ARG A 57 -9.45 0.29 0.99
N THR A 58 -10.66 0.81 0.78
CA THR A 58 -10.90 2.26 0.73
C THR A 58 -10.61 2.91 2.08
N TYR A 59 -11.10 2.33 3.17
CA TYR A 59 -10.86 2.81 4.53
C TYR A 59 -9.36 2.86 4.84
N ASN A 60 -8.64 1.74 4.67
CA ASN A 60 -7.21 1.67 4.99
C ASN A 60 -6.39 2.65 4.13
N ALA A 61 -6.75 2.83 2.86
CA ALA A 61 -6.10 3.80 1.97
C ALA A 61 -6.33 5.25 2.43
N SER A 62 -7.59 5.64 2.63
CA SER A 62 -7.95 7.00 3.05
C SER A 62 -7.40 7.34 4.43
N PHE A 63 -7.51 6.41 5.38
CA PHE A 63 -6.99 6.59 6.74
C PHE A 63 -5.47 6.71 6.75
N THR A 64 -4.76 5.86 5.99
CA THR A 64 -3.30 5.97 5.85
C THR A 64 -2.91 7.32 5.25
N LEU A 65 -3.60 7.79 4.20
CA LEU A 65 -3.30 9.08 3.59
C LEU A 65 -3.41 10.20 4.62
N GLN A 66 -4.53 10.25 5.35
CA GLN A 66 -4.77 11.26 6.37
C GLN A 66 -3.67 11.25 7.43
N GLN A 67 -3.39 10.08 8.03
CA GLN A 67 -2.34 9.96 9.05
C GLN A 67 -0.95 10.34 8.53
N GLN A 68 -0.64 10.09 7.26
CA GLN A 68 0.64 10.45 6.69
C GLN A 68 0.72 11.96 6.40
N LEU A 69 -0.36 12.59 5.97
CA LEU A 69 -0.42 14.05 5.81
C LEU A 69 -0.25 14.75 7.16
N ASP A 70 -0.96 14.30 8.19
CA ASP A 70 -0.86 14.85 9.54
C ASP A 70 0.57 14.75 10.12
N LYS A 71 1.34 13.73 9.71
CA LYS A 71 2.71 13.50 10.17
C LYS A 71 3.79 14.20 9.34
N LEU A 72 3.55 14.37 8.04
CA LEU A 72 4.60 14.78 7.08
C LEU A 72 4.47 16.23 6.62
N THR A 73 3.32 16.87 6.82
CA THR A 73 3.07 18.23 6.35
C THR A 73 3.28 19.24 7.47
N ASN A 74 4.19 20.20 7.29
CA ASN A 74 4.31 21.34 8.19
C ASN A 74 3.59 22.57 7.61
N GLU A 75 3.06 23.42 8.47
CA GLU A 75 2.32 24.62 8.04
C GLU A 75 3.22 25.68 7.42
N ASP A 76 4.46 25.81 7.90
CA ASP A 76 5.44 26.79 7.43
C ASP A 76 6.17 26.38 6.15
N ASP A 77 5.99 25.13 5.70
CA ASP A 77 6.61 24.62 4.49
C ASP A 77 6.14 25.40 3.25
N SER A 78 7.05 25.61 2.31
CA SER A 78 6.71 26.14 0.99
C SER A 78 5.75 25.21 0.25
N LEU A 79 5.06 25.74 -0.77
CA LEU A 79 4.16 24.93 -1.59
C LEU A 79 4.87 23.70 -2.21
N SER A 80 6.12 23.86 -2.64
CA SER A 80 6.92 22.77 -3.21
C SER A 80 7.21 21.67 -2.20
N GLU A 81 7.49 22.02 -0.94
CA GLU A 81 7.72 21.08 0.15
C GLU A 81 6.42 20.37 0.54
N LYS A 82 5.29 21.09 0.61
CA LYS A 82 3.97 20.49 0.86
C LYS A 82 3.58 19.48 -0.23
N ILE A 83 3.85 19.78 -1.50
CA ILE A 83 3.64 18.84 -2.61
C ILE A 83 4.52 17.59 -2.44
N LEU A 84 5.78 17.74 -2.00
CA LEU A 84 6.65 16.61 -1.72
C LEU A 84 6.10 15.73 -0.57
N SER A 85 5.64 16.33 0.52
CA SER A 85 4.99 15.60 1.63
C SER A 85 3.72 14.88 1.19
N TYR A 86 2.87 15.52 0.38
CA TYR A 86 1.71 14.88 -0.23
C TYR A 86 2.09 13.66 -1.08
N ASN A 87 3.09 13.79 -1.95
CA ASN A 87 3.55 12.70 -2.80
C ASN A 87 4.13 11.53 -1.99
N ARG A 88 4.80 11.82 -0.86
CA ARG A 88 5.29 10.80 0.08
C ARG A 88 4.14 10.09 0.79
N ALA A 89 3.13 10.83 1.26
CA ALA A 89 1.93 10.26 1.86
C ALA A 89 1.17 9.36 0.87
N ASN A 90 0.97 9.83 -0.36
CA ASN A 90 0.33 9.05 -1.42
C ASN A 90 1.15 7.81 -1.81
N ARG A 91 2.50 7.89 -1.79
CA ARG A 91 3.37 6.73 -2.02
C ARG A 91 3.16 5.65 -0.94
N ALA A 92 2.96 6.01 0.33
CA ALA A 92 2.69 5.03 1.38
C ALA A 92 1.36 4.27 1.12
N VAL A 93 0.33 4.97 0.64
CA VAL A 93 -0.95 4.36 0.23
C VAL A 93 -0.75 3.42 -0.96
N ALA A 94 0.04 3.83 -1.96
CA ALA A 94 0.33 3.00 -3.12
C ALA A 94 1.05 1.69 -2.73
N LEU A 95 2.00 1.76 -1.78
CA LEU A 95 2.66 0.57 -1.23
C LEU A 95 1.68 -0.36 -0.52
N LEU A 96 0.83 0.19 0.36
CA LEU A 96 -0.22 -0.56 1.07
C LEU A 96 -1.18 -1.26 0.10
N CYS A 97 -1.56 -0.59 -1.00
CA CYS A 97 -2.48 -1.10 -2.00
C CYS A 97 -1.83 -2.00 -3.06
N ASN A 98 -0.54 -2.28 -2.94
CA ASN A 98 0.28 -2.98 -3.94
C ASN A 98 0.20 -2.37 -5.35
N HIS A 99 0.08 -1.05 -5.45
CA HIS A 99 0.10 -0.33 -6.72
C HIS A 99 1.55 -0.20 -7.21
N GLN A 100 1.94 -1.09 -8.13
CA GLN A 100 3.30 -1.13 -8.66
C GLN A 100 3.36 -0.62 -10.10
N ARG A 101 4.52 -0.04 -10.47
CA ARG A 101 4.83 0.38 -11.84
C ARG A 101 6.20 -0.15 -12.23
N ALA A 102 6.33 -0.63 -13.47
CA ALA A 102 7.62 -1.00 -14.03
C ALA A 102 8.53 0.23 -14.17
N VAL A 103 9.84 0.02 -14.01
CA VAL A 103 10.84 1.09 -14.21
C VAL A 103 10.72 1.60 -15.66
N PRO A 104 10.58 2.91 -15.89
CA PRO A 104 10.51 3.46 -17.24
C PRO A 104 11.76 3.11 -18.05
N LYS A 105 11.59 2.71 -19.32
CA LYS A 105 12.71 2.41 -20.22
C LYS A 105 13.50 3.69 -20.53
N GLY A 106 14.83 3.63 -20.48
CA GLY A 106 15.71 4.73 -20.91
C GLY A 106 15.84 5.88 -19.91
N GLN A 107 15.88 5.62 -18.60
CA GLN A 107 16.10 6.66 -17.58
C GLN A 107 17.47 7.34 -17.76
N LYS A 108 17.48 8.54 -18.34
CA LYS A 108 18.55 9.55 -18.25
C LYS A 108 18.11 10.81 -17.47
N SER A 109 16.86 10.86 -17.07
CA SER A 109 16.24 12.05 -16.48
C SER A 109 16.74 12.34 -15.06
N MET A 110 17.11 11.30 -14.30
CA MET A 110 17.62 11.46 -12.94
C MET A 110 19.05 12.00 -12.95
N GLU A 111 19.86 11.57 -13.91
CA GLU A 111 21.22 12.06 -14.16
C GLU A 111 21.18 13.54 -14.54
N ALA A 112 20.35 13.89 -15.54
CA ALA A 112 20.18 15.28 -15.98
C ALA A 112 19.66 16.19 -14.85
N LEU A 113 18.81 15.68 -13.96
CA LEU A 113 18.35 16.44 -12.79
C LEU A 113 19.49 16.67 -11.78
N LYS A 114 20.34 15.66 -11.53
CA LYS A 114 21.50 15.78 -10.64
C LYS A 114 22.52 16.80 -11.16
N GLU A 115 22.81 16.79 -12.45
CA GLU A 115 23.71 17.77 -13.08
C GLU A 115 23.21 19.20 -12.89
N LYS A 116 21.91 19.44 -13.12
CA LYS A 116 21.29 20.76 -12.90
C LYS A 116 21.36 21.20 -11.44
N ILE A 117 21.18 20.28 -10.49
CA ILE A 117 21.30 20.58 -9.06
C ILE A 117 22.75 20.97 -8.72
N LEU A 118 23.74 20.26 -9.26
CA LEU A 118 25.15 20.54 -9.00
C LEU A 118 25.57 21.90 -9.54
N ALA A 119 25.22 22.21 -10.80
CA ALA A 119 25.46 23.53 -11.39
C ALA A 119 24.78 24.65 -10.58
N LYS A 120 23.57 24.42 -10.05
CA LYS A 120 22.89 25.40 -9.22
C LYS A 120 23.60 25.63 -7.89
N LYS A 121 24.14 24.56 -7.26
CA LYS A 121 24.91 24.68 -6.02
C LYS A 121 26.18 25.50 -6.23
N GLU A 122 26.91 25.28 -7.31
CA GLU A 122 28.10 26.07 -7.67
C GLU A 122 27.76 27.55 -7.89
N SER A 123 26.59 27.86 -8.48
CA SER A 123 26.18 29.26 -8.71
C SER A 123 25.75 30.03 -7.45
N VAL A 124 25.50 29.34 -6.34
CA VAL A 124 25.01 29.92 -5.08
C VAL A 124 26.07 29.86 -3.97
N ALA A 125 27.17 29.10 -4.20
CA ALA A 125 28.36 29.08 -3.36
C ALA A 125 29.23 30.31 -3.62
#